data_AF-A0A496CHT6-F1
#
_entry.id   AF-A0A496CHT6-F1
#
_cell.length_a   1.000
_cell.length_b   1.000
_cell.length_c   1.000
_cell.angle_alpha   90.00
_cell.angle_beta   90.00
_cell.angle_gamma   90.00
#
_symmetry.space_group_name_H-M   'P 1'
#
loop_
_entity.id
_entity.type
_entity.pdbx_description
1 polymer ?
#
loop_
_entity_poly.entity_id
_entity_poly.type
_entity_poly.pdbx_seq_one_letter_code
_entity_poly.pdbx_strand_id
1 'polypeptide(L)' 'MTKRRSKTVEQQCRYYEVGNIFEYMVETYINGNISVFRELYHELNKDARKDFTDFLLSEVEPTYWREILKLTI' A
#
# COMPACT_ATOMS: atom_id res chain seq x y z
N MET A 1 -19.38 -3.94 -8.48
CA MET A 1 -18.63 -2.90 -9.22
C MET A 1 -17.23 -3.44 -9.49
N THR A 2 -16.75 -3.45 -10.73
CA THR A 2 -15.35 -3.82 -11.00
C THR A 2 -14.44 -2.72 -10.48
N LYS A 3 -13.65 -3.00 -9.43
CA LYS A 3 -12.67 -2.07 -8.88
C LYS A 3 -11.68 -1.72 -9.99
N ARG A 4 -11.72 -0.47 -10.48
CA ARG A 4 -10.77 0.00 -11.50
C ARG A 4 -9.38 0.03 -10.88
N ARG A 5 -8.44 -0.72 -11.45
CA ARG A 5 -7.02 -0.72 -11.05
C ARG A 5 -6.32 0.54 -11.59
N SER A 6 -5.10 0.82 -11.13
CA SER A 6 -4.29 1.98 -11.52
C SER A 6 -4.72 3.31 -10.86
N LYS A 7 -4.85 3.29 -9.54
CA LYS A 7 -5.13 4.47 -8.71
C LYS A 7 -3.86 5.24 -8.37
N THR A 8 -3.93 6.57 -8.43
CA THR A 8 -2.92 7.44 -7.81
C THR A 8 -3.05 7.40 -6.28
N VAL A 9 -2.03 7.89 -5.57
CA VAL A 9 -2.05 8.06 -4.11
C VAL A 9 -3.28 8.86 -3.67
N GLU A 10 -3.48 10.05 -4.25
CA GLU A 10 -4.64 10.90 -3.92
C GLU A 10 -5.99 10.21 -4.15
N GLN A 11 -6.12 9.44 -5.22
CA GLN A 11 -7.35 8.72 -5.51
C GLN A 11 -7.64 7.63 -4.48
N GLN A 12 -6.61 6.93 -3.98
CA GLN A 12 -6.78 5.97 -2.91
C GLN A 12 -7.09 6.65 -1.58
N CYS A 13 -6.38 7.73 -1.22
CA CYS A 13 -6.67 8.52 -0.01
C CYS A 13 -8.13 8.97 0.03
N ARG A 14 -8.67 9.48 -1.09
CA ARG A 14 -10.08 9.88 -1.19
C ARG A 14 -11.05 8.71 -1.10
N TYR A 15 -10.70 7.54 -1.64
CA TYR A 15 -11.58 6.36 -1.63
C TYR A 15 -11.65 5.67 -0.27
N TYR A 16 -10.52 5.61 0.44
CA TYR A 16 -10.41 5.01 1.77
C TYR A 16 -10.58 6.02 2.91
N GLU A 17 -10.76 7.31 2.59
CA GLU A 17 -10.94 8.40 3.55
C GLU A 17 -9.78 8.53 4.55
N VAL A 18 -8.55 8.35 4.05
CA VAL A 18 -7.30 8.42 4.83
C VAL A 18 -6.42 9.58 4.37
N GLY A 19 -5.64 10.13 5.31
CA GLY A 19 -4.66 11.18 5.01
C GLY A 19 -3.42 10.67 4.25
N ASN A 20 -2.98 9.45 4.60
CA ASN A 20 -1.84 8.78 3.97
C ASN A 20 -2.17 7.32 3.71
N ILE A 21 -2.29 6.96 2.44
CA ILE A 21 -2.61 5.59 2.05
C ILE A 21 -1.49 4.60 2.37
N PHE A 22 -0.23 5.03 2.38
CA PHE A 22 0.89 4.13 2.65
C PHE A 22 0.98 3.73 4.12
N GLU A 23 0.74 4.68 5.04
CA GLU A 23 0.57 4.36 6.47
C GLU A 23 -0.57 3.36 6.65
N TYR A 24 -1.74 3.64 6.06
CA TYR A 24 -2.89 2.73 6.11
C TYR A 24 -2.57 1.33 5.57
N MET A 25 -1.82 1.21 4.47
CA MET A 25 -1.38 -0.07 3.91
C MET A 25 -0.48 -0.83 4.88
N VAL A 26 0.50 -0.16 5.48
CA VAL A 26 1.45 -0.77 6.43
C VAL A 26 0.72 -1.20 7.70
N GLU A 27 -0.14 -0.35 8.26
CA GLU A 27 -0.98 -0.69 9.42
C GLU A 27 -1.90 -1.88 9.11
N THR A 28 -2.50 -1.93 7.92
CA THR A 28 -3.31 -3.06 7.47
C THR A 28 -2.50 -4.35 7.46
N TYR A 29 -1.25 -4.31 6.98
CA TYR A 29 -0.33 -5.45 7.02
C TYR A 29 0.01 -5.86 8.46
N ILE A 30 0.40 -4.89 9.31
CA ILE A 30 0.79 -5.12 10.71
C ILE A 30 -0.36 -5.72 11.52
N ASN A 31 -1.60 -5.29 11.25
CA ASN A 31 -2.81 -5.84 11.86
C ASN A 31 -3.17 -7.26 11.35
N GLY A 32 -2.34 -7.85 10.48
CA GLY A 32 -2.53 -9.21 9.95
C GLY A 32 -3.52 -9.31 8.79
N ASN A 33 -4.04 -8.19 8.28
CA ASN A 33 -5.02 -8.17 7.19
C ASN A 33 -4.33 -8.28 5.81
N ILE A 34 -3.58 -9.37 5.61
CA ILE A 34 -2.70 -9.57 4.43
C ILE A 34 -3.46 -9.52 3.11
N SER A 35 -4.69 -10.07 3.07
CA SER A 35 -5.52 -10.03 1.86
C SER A 35 -5.86 -8.60 1.47
N VAL A 36 -6.24 -7.77 2.44
CA VAL A 36 -6.60 -6.37 2.20
C VAL A 36 -5.38 -5.57 1.76
N PHE A 37 -4.23 -5.78 2.42
CA PHE A 37 -2.96 -5.17 1.99
C PHE A 37 -2.64 -5.47 0.52
N ARG A 38 -2.76 -6.73 0.10
CA ARG A 38 -2.53 -7.11 -1.31
C ARG A 38 -3.50 -6.44 -2.26
N GLU A 39 -4.77 -6.31 -1.89
CA GLU A 39 -5.74 -5.58 -2.72
C GLU A 39 -5.35 -4.10 -2.86
N LEU A 40 -5.03 -3.44 -1.75
CA LEU A 40 -4.58 -2.03 -1.75
C LEU A 40 -3.38 -1.83 -2.68
N TYR A 41 -2.37 -2.71 -2.57
CA TYR A 41 -1.18 -2.65 -3.43
C TYR A 41 -1.52 -2.85 -4.91
N HIS A 42 -2.39 -3.81 -5.23
CA HIS A 42 -2.79 -4.07 -6.62
C HIS A 42 -3.63 -2.95 -7.24
N GLU A 43 -4.34 -2.17 -6.42
CA GLU A 43 -5.08 -1.01 -6.86
C GLU A 43 -4.16 0.15 -7.27
N LEU A 44 -2.95 0.26 -6.70
CA LEU A 44 -1.99 1.32 -7.04
C LEU A 44 -1.56 1.25 -8.51
N ASN A 45 -1.40 2.41 -9.12
CA ASN A 45 -0.72 2.55 -10.41
C ASN A 45 0.80 2.37 -10.28
N LYS A 46 1.50 2.33 -11.42
CA LYS A 46 2.94 2.05 -11.46
C LYS A 46 3.76 3.05 -10.64
N ASP A 47 3.43 4.33 -10.68
CA ASP A 47 4.20 5.36 -9.98
C ASP A 47 3.91 5.33 -8.48
N ALA A 48 2.66 5.19 -8.08
CA ALA A 48 2.28 5.03 -6.67
C ALA A 48 2.87 3.75 -6.04
N ARG A 49 3.14 2.69 -6.81
CA ARG A 49 3.87 1.51 -6.32
C ARG A 49 5.35 1.79 -6.07
N LYS A 50 5.98 2.65 -6.87
CA LYS A 50 7.37 3.08 -6.62
C LYS A 50 7.41 3.96 -5.38
N ASP A 51 6.47 4.90 -5.28
CA ASP A 51 6.35 5.78 -4.12
C ASP A 51 6.11 4.98 -2.83
N PHE A 52 5.29 3.92 -2.90
CA PHE A 52 5.11 3.01 -1.77
C PHE A 52 6.41 2.30 -1.36
N THR A 53 7.20 1.82 -2.33
CA THR A 53 8.49 1.18 -2.04
C THR A 53 9.47 2.18 -1.41
N ASP A 54 9.52 3.41 -1.90
CA ASP A 54 10.36 4.48 -1.34
C ASP A 54 9.96 4.82 0.10
N PHE A 55 8.66 4.97 0.34
CA PHE A 55 8.09 5.15 1.68
C PHE A 55 8.42 3.97 2.61
N LEU A 56 8.24 2.73 2.13
CA LEU A 56 8.52 1.53 2.91
C LEU A 56 9.97 1.51 3.40
N LEU A 57 10.92 1.84 2.54
CA LEU A 57 12.35 1.79 2.88
C LEU A 57 12.86 3.02 3.66
N SER A 58 12.08 4.08 3.74
CA SER A 58 12.45 5.33 4.42
C SER A 58 11.77 5.50 5.78
N GLU A 59 10.48 5.18 5.87
CA GLU A 59 9.63 5.54 7.02
C GLU A 59 9.20 4.33 7.87
N VAL A 60 9.24 3.10 7.33
CA VAL A 60 8.76 1.90 8.03
C VAL A 60 9.91 1.18 8.72
N GLU A 61 9.66 0.56 9.87
CA GLU A 61 10.69 -0.21 10.57
C GLU A 61 11.25 -1.36 9.72
N PRO A 62 12.59 -1.55 9.68
CA PRO A 62 13.25 -2.55 8.84
C PRO A 62 12.79 -4.00 9.03
N THR A 63 12.23 -4.33 10.20
CA THR A 63 11.73 -5.68 10.49
C THR A 63 10.61 -6.12 9.54
N TYR A 64 9.83 -5.17 9.01
CA TYR A 64 8.69 -5.47 8.13
C TYR A 64 9.04 -5.52 6.64
N TRP A 65 10.16 -4.92 6.23
CA TRP A 65 10.49 -4.70 4.81
C TRP A 65 10.48 -5.98 4.00
N ARG A 66 11.18 -7.02 4.47
CA ARG A 66 11.37 -8.26 3.72
C ARG A 66 10.04 -8.94 3.42
N GLU A 67 9.17 -9.02 4.42
CA GLU A 67 7.90 -9.71 4.28
C GLU A 67 6.90 -8.89 3.48
N ILE A 68 6.85 -7.57 3.65
CA ILE A 68 6.03 -6.68 2.81
C ILE A 68 6.48 -6.78 1.34
N LEU A 69 7.78 -6.69 1.06
CA LEU A 69 8.30 -6.74 -0.31
C LEU A 69 7.95 -8.05 -1.01
N LYS A 70 8.07 -9.20 -0.33
CA LYS A 70 7.65 -10.51 -0.88
C LYS A 70 6.19 -10.56 -1.32
N LEU A 71 5.31 -9.78 -0.70
CA LEU A 71 3.89 -9.73 -1.03
C LEU A 71 3.57 -8.76 -2.18
N THR A 72 4.54 -7.93 -2.57
CA THR A 72 4.40 -6.89 -3.60
C THR A 72 5.11 -7.22 -4.92
N ILE A 73 5.83 -8.35 -4.98
CA ILE A 73 6.50 -8.87 -6.19
C ILE A 73 5.50 -9.60 -7.09
#